data_AF-A0A497LC38-F1
#
_entry.id   AF-A0A497LC38-F1
#
_cell.length_a   1.000
_cell.length_b   1.000
_cell.length_c   1.000
_cell.angle_alpha   90.00
_cell.angle_beta   90.00
_cell.angle_gamma   90.00
#
_symmetry.space_group_name_H-M   'P 1'
#
loop_
_entity.id
_entity.type
_entity.pdbx_description
1 polymer ?
#
loop_
_entity_poly.entity_id
_entity_poly.type
_entity_poly.pdbx_seq_one_letter_code
_entity_poly.pdbx_strand_id
1 'polypeptide(L)'
;MVKIQRKKMVTRRIEQLKEKVKIDTQKLRRKTLQGLEELFNMAEKMAKTNNLKLKQRQMWTRVAAYIAQIINSVASGFDEKQIDEDLNKLEKLINEATAKNKTQKTGTKTN
;
A
#
# COMPACT_ATOMS: atom_id res chain seq x y z
N MET A 1 -40.20 -28.75 -17.01
CA MET A 1 -39.90 -27.36 -17.42
C MET A 1 -39.45 -26.45 -16.25
N VAL A 2 -40.15 -26.42 -15.10
CA VAL A 2 -39.84 -25.54 -13.94
C VAL A 2 -38.43 -25.70 -13.35
N LYS A 3 -37.88 -26.93 -13.28
CA LYS A 3 -36.52 -27.18 -12.73
C LYS A 3 -35.41 -26.52 -13.57
N ILE A 4 -35.57 -26.46 -14.90
CA ILE A 4 -34.59 -25.87 -15.83
C ILE A 4 -34.58 -24.34 -15.70
N GLN A 5 -35.75 -23.72 -15.56
CA GLN A 5 -35.87 -22.28 -15.31
C GLN A 5 -35.22 -21.86 -13.98
N ARG A 6 -35.43 -22.62 -12.90
CA ARG A 6 -34.79 -22.37 -11.61
C ARG A 6 -33.26 -22.46 -11.68
N LYS A 7 -32.72 -23.46 -12.38
CA LYS A 7 -31.26 -23.59 -12.60
C LYS A 7 -30.71 -22.36 -13.35
N LYS A 8 -31.37 -21.94 -14.43
CA LYS A 8 -30.97 -20.78 -15.25
C LYS A 8 -30.99 -19.47 -14.44
N MET A 9 -31.96 -19.31 -13.55
CA MET A 9 -32.07 -18.15 -12.66
C MET A 9 -30.92 -18.08 -11.65
N VAL A 10 -30.60 -19.20 -10.99
CA VAL A 10 -29.48 -19.27 -10.03
C VAL A 10 -28.15 -19.00 -10.72
N THR A 11 -27.91 -19.59 -11.91
CA THR A 11 -26.69 -19.32 -12.70
C THR A 11 -26.54 -17.84 -13.04
N ARG A 12 -27.62 -17.19 -13.51
CA ARG A 12 -27.60 -15.74 -13.82
C ARG A 12 -27.29 -14.89 -12.58
N ARG A 13 -27.80 -15.26 -11.41
CA ARG A 13 -27.53 -14.55 -10.15
C ARG A 13 -26.06 -14.70 -9.73
N ILE A 14 -25.47 -15.88 -9.93
CA ILE A 14 -24.04 -16.12 -9.67
C ILE A 14 -23.17 -15.28 -10.62
N GLU A 15 -23.53 -15.19 -11.90
CA GLU A 15 -22.81 -14.35 -12.87
C GLU A 15 -22.84 -12.87 -12.49
N GLN A 16 -24.02 -12.35 -12.14
CA GLN A 16 -24.18 -10.97 -11.65
C GLN A 16 -23.35 -10.70 -10.39
N LEU A 17 -23.29 -11.67 -9.46
CA LEU A 17 -22.47 -11.54 -8.26
C LEU A 17 -20.98 -11.52 -8.61
N LYS A 18 -20.51 -12.40 -9.50
CA LYS A 18 -19.12 -12.41 -9.97
C LYS A 18 -18.73 -11.09 -10.63
N GLU A 19 -19.60 -10.53 -11.45
CA GLU A 19 -19.36 -9.26 -12.12
C GLU A 19 -19.31 -8.09 -11.12
N LYS A 20 -20.24 -8.05 -10.17
CA LYS A 20 -20.24 -7.05 -9.09
C LYS A 20 -18.95 -7.11 -8.27
N VAL A 21 -18.58 -8.31 -7.81
CA VAL A 21 -17.33 -8.53 -7.05
C VAL A 21 -16.13 -8.06 -7.86
N LYS A 22 -16.03 -8.43 -9.14
CA LYS A 22 -14.94 -7.98 -10.02
C LYS A 22 -14.87 -6.46 -10.10
N ILE A 23 -16.00 -5.78 -10.31
CA ILE A 23 -16.06 -4.31 -10.38
C ILE A 23 -15.60 -3.68 -9.07
N ASP A 24 -16.08 -4.19 -7.94
CA ASP A 24 -15.74 -3.66 -6.62
C ASP A 24 -14.25 -3.88 -6.30
N THR A 25 -13.68 -5.05 -6.61
CA THR A 25 -12.24 -5.31 -6.51
C THR A 25 -11.43 -4.36 -7.40
N GLN A 26 -11.86 -4.11 -8.64
CA GLN A 26 -11.15 -3.16 -9.52
C GLN A 26 -11.27 -1.70 -9.06
N LYS A 27 -12.35 -1.32 -8.38
CA LYS A 27 -12.46 0.00 -7.75
C LYS A 27 -11.51 0.13 -6.57
N LEU A 28 -11.48 -0.88 -5.70
CA LEU A 28 -10.58 -0.91 -4.54
C LEU A 28 -9.12 -0.85 -4.99
N ARG A 29 -8.75 -1.69 -5.95
CA ARG A 29 -7.42 -1.69 -6.58
C ARG A 29 -6.99 -0.31 -7.08
N ARG A 30 -7.87 0.39 -7.81
CA ARG A 30 -7.57 1.74 -8.31
C ARG A 30 -7.32 2.73 -7.18
N LYS A 31 -8.14 2.70 -6.13
CA LYS A 31 -7.95 3.55 -4.94
C LYS A 31 -6.63 3.25 -4.22
N THR A 32 -6.29 1.97 -4.06
CA THR A 32 -5.03 1.55 -3.45
C THR A 32 -3.82 2.04 -4.26
N LEU A 33 -3.85 1.88 -5.59
CA LEU A 33 -2.78 2.38 -6.46
C LEU A 33 -2.59 3.89 -6.35
N GLN A 34 -3.69 4.65 -6.32
CA GLN A 34 -3.63 6.10 -6.15
C GLN A 34 -2.98 6.50 -4.81
N GLY A 35 -3.37 5.86 -3.71
CA GLY A 35 -2.74 6.12 -2.41
C GLY A 35 -1.26 5.75 -2.37
N LEU A 36 -0.86 4.66 -3.03
CA LEU A 36 0.55 4.27 -3.14
C LEU A 36 1.36 5.27 -3.97
N GLU A 37 0.79 5.82 -5.04
CA GLU A 37 1.44 6.86 -5.86
C GLU A 37 1.67 8.16 -5.06
N GLU A 38 0.70 8.56 -4.25
CA GLU A 38 0.85 9.69 -3.32
C GLU A 38 1.99 9.46 -2.33
N LEU A 39 2.06 8.27 -1.72
CA LEU A 39 3.15 7.90 -0.80
C LEU A 39 4.51 7.87 -1.50
N PHE A 40 4.57 7.37 -2.74
CA PHE A 40 5.79 7.36 -3.55
C PHE A 40 6.32 8.79 -3.76
N ASN A 41 5.44 9.70 -4.18
CA ASN A 41 5.79 11.10 -4.42
C ASN A 41 6.29 11.79 -3.15
N MET A 42 5.68 11.50 -1.98
CA MET A 42 6.15 12.00 -0.69
C MET A 42 7.54 11.47 -0.35
N ALA A 43 7.77 10.16 -0.50
CA ALA A 43 9.06 9.54 -0.23
C ALA A 43 10.16 10.07 -1.16
N GLU A 44 9.85 10.26 -2.44
CA GLU A 44 10.78 10.83 -3.41
C GLU A 44 11.16 12.27 -3.07
N LYS A 45 10.17 13.09 -2.69
CA LYS A 45 10.40 14.47 -2.23
C LYS A 45 11.33 14.51 -1.02
N MET A 46 11.14 13.61 -0.06
CA MET A 46 12.01 13.49 1.13
C MET A 46 13.42 13.03 0.74
N ALA A 47 13.55 12.08 -0.17
CA ALA A 47 14.85 11.62 -0.67
C ALA A 47 15.65 12.75 -1.37
N LYS A 48 14.97 13.66 -2.08
CA LYS A 48 15.57 14.81 -2.78
C LYS A 48 15.79 16.03 -1.88
N THR A 49 15.28 16.04 -0.65
CA THR A 49 15.36 17.22 0.23
C THR A 49 16.76 17.44 0.79
N ASN A 50 17.34 18.60 0.51
CA ASN A 50 18.69 18.97 0.97
C ASN A 50 18.81 19.19 2.49
N ASN A 51 17.69 19.43 3.18
CA ASN A 51 17.64 19.63 4.63
C ASN A 51 17.78 18.33 5.44
N LEU A 52 17.82 17.16 4.77
CA LEU A 52 17.98 15.86 5.43
C LEU A 52 19.42 15.34 5.30
N LYS A 53 19.86 14.62 6.34
CA LYS A 53 21.16 13.94 6.32
C LYS A 53 21.19 12.91 5.19
N LEU A 54 22.37 12.67 4.61
CA LEU A 54 22.55 11.69 3.52
C LEU A 54 21.93 10.33 3.86
N LYS A 55 22.14 9.83 5.08
CA LYS A 55 21.55 8.56 5.54
C LYS A 55 20.02 8.57 5.54
N GLN A 56 19.39 9.69 5.88
CA GLN A 56 17.93 9.81 5.87
C GLN A 56 17.41 9.84 4.43
N ARG A 57 18.06 10.58 3.54
CA ARG A 57 17.72 10.59 2.11
C ARG A 57 17.82 9.20 1.50
N GLN A 58 18.88 8.44 1.81
CA GLN A 58 19.04 7.05 1.38
C GLN A 58 17.91 6.14 1.91
N MET A 59 17.45 6.35 3.14
CA MET A 59 16.32 5.60 3.70
C MET A 59 15.01 5.95 2.99
N TRP A 60 14.77 7.22 2.67
CA TRP A 60 13.62 7.64 1.85
C TRP A 60 13.68 7.08 0.42
N THR A 61 14.87 6.95 -0.18
CA THR A 61 15.04 6.25 -1.47
C THR A 61 14.63 4.77 -1.36
N ARG A 62 14.98 4.09 -0.26
CA ARG A 62 14.56 2.70 -0.02
C ARG A 62 13.05 2.58 0.16
N VAL A 63 12.44 3.53 0.88
CA VAL A 63 10.98 3.61 1.03
C VAL A 63 10.32 3.78 -0.34
N ALA A 64 10.77 4.73 -1.16
CA ALA A 64 10.23 4.95 -2.51
C ALA A 64 10.37 3.70 -3.40
N ALA A 65 11.54 3.03 -3.38
CA ALA A 65 11.75 1.80 -4.13
C ALA A 65 10.81 0.67 -3.69
N TYR A 66 10.56 0.53 -2.39
CA TYR A 66 9.62 -0.48 -1.88
C TYR A 66 8.17 -0.15 -2.26
N ILE A 67 7.75 1.11 -2.21
CA ILE A 67 6.42 1.52 -2.68
C ILE A 67 6.24 1.19 -4.16
N ALA A 68 7.25 1.43 -5.00
CA ALA A 68 7.19 1.06 -6.42
C ALA A 68 7.02 -0.45 -6.63
N GLN A 69 7.63 -1.29 -5.78
CA GLN A 69 7.43 -2.74 -5.81
C GLN A 69 5.98 -3.11 -5.45
N ILE A 70 5.40 -2.48 -4.43
CA ILE A 70 4.01 -2.69 -4.05
C ILE A 70 3.07 -2.26 -5.18
N ILE A 71 3.32 -1.12 -5.83
CA ILE A 71 2.55 -0.66 -7.00
C ILE A 71 2.56 -1.73 -8.09
N ASN A 72 3.74 -2.29 -8.42
CA ASN A 72 3.84 -3.34 -9.44
C ASN A 72 3.08 -4.62 -9.03
N SER A 73 3.17 -5.01 -7.76
CA SER A 73 2.41 -6.16 -7.21
C SER A 73 0.91 -5.93 -7.35
N VAL A 74 0.40 -4.81 -6.84
CA VAL A 74 -1.02 -4.43 -6.89
C VAL A 74 -1.49 -4.26 -8.34
N ALA A 75 -0.66 -3.76 -9.25
CA ALA A 75 -0.96 -3.62 -10.68
C ALA A 75 -0.93 -4.94 -11.46
N SER A 76 -0.32 -6.00 -10.90
CA SER A 76 -0.35 -7.36 -11.48
C SER A 76 -1.49 -8.23 -10.92
N GLY A 77 -1.83 -8.08 -9.64
CA GLY A 77 -2.95 -8.76 -8.98
C GLY A 77 -3.39 -8.04 -7.71
N PHE A 78 -4.64 -8.25 -7.27
CA PHE A 78 -5.17 -7.65 -6.03
C PHE A 78 -5.47 -8.76 -5.02
N ASP A 79 -4.49 -9.07 -4.17
CA ASP A 79 -4.64 -9.95 -3.01
C ASP A 79 -4.64 -9.09 -1.75
N GLU A 80 -5.78 -9.06 -1.07
CA GLU A 80 -6.00 -8.21 0.11
C GLU A 80 -5.07 -8.57 1.28
N LYS A 81 -4.73 -9.86 1.46
CA LYS A 81 -3.81 -10.29 2.53
C LYS A 81 -2.38 -9.84 2.24
N GLN A 82 -1.94 -10.00 0.99
CA GLN A 82 -0.61 -9.58 0.58
C GLN A 82 -0.43 -8.06 0.71
N ILE A 83 -1.46 -7.29 0.36
CA ILE A 83 -1.45 -5.82 0.50
C ILE A 83 -1.29 -5.41 1.96
N ASP A 84 -2.00 -6.07 2.89
CA ASP A 84 -1.87 -5.76 4.31
C ASP A 84 -0.45 -6.01 4.84
N GLU A 85 0.16 -7.14 4.48
CA GLU A 85 1.55 -7.45 4.83
C GLU A 85 2.55 -6.43 4.27
N ASP A 86 2.36 -6.03 3.01
CA ASP A 86 3.21 -5.03 2.35
C ASP A 86 3.09 -3.65 3.01
N LEU A 87 1.87 -3.24 3.38
CA LEU A 87 1.64 -1.98 4.09
C LEU A 87 2.25 -1.98 5.49
N ASN A 88 2.13 -3.10 6.23
CA ASN A 88 2.78 -3.25 7.54
C ASN A 88 4.30 -3.15 7.46
N LYS A 89 4.91 -3.68 6.39
CA LYS A 89 6.36 -3.55 6.15
C LYS A 89 6.74 -2.12 5.74
N LEU A 90 5.91 -1.46 4.94
CA LEU A 90 6.11 -0.05 4.59
C LEU A 90 6.12 0.84 5.84
N GLU A 91 5.19 0.61 6.77
CA GLU A 91 5.14 1.34 8.05
C GLU A 91 6.44 1.17 8.85
N LYS A 92 6.99 -0.05 8.94
CA LYS A 92 8.27 -0.31 9.61
C LYS A 92 9.42 0.49 8.97
N LEU A 93 9.49 0.53 7.63
CA LEU A 93 10.53 1.29 6.92
C LEU A 93 10.41 2.80 7.16
N ILE A 94 9.19 3.33 7.22
CA ILE A 94 8.93 4.74 7.56
C ILE A 94 9.33 5.05 9.00
N ASN A 95 9.00 4.16 9.93
CA ASN A 95 9.39 4.29 11.33
C ASN A 95 10.92 4.32 11.47
N GLU A 96 11.64 3.43 10.76
CA GLU A 96 13.10 3.48 10.71
C GLU A 96 13.60 4.82 10.15
N ALA A 97 13.06 5.29 9.02
CA ALA A 97 13.42 6.56 8.38
C ALA A 97 13.24 7.78 9.30
N THR A 98 12.30 7.70 10.25
CA THR A 98 11.92 8.79 11.16
C THR A 98 12.47 8.63 12.60
N ALA A 99 12.99 7.45 12.97
CA ALA A 99 13.37 7.07 14.34
C ALA A 99 14.56 7.84 14.99
N LYS A 100 15.10 8.89 14.36
CA LYS A 100 16.14 9.73 14.98
C LYS A 100 15.65 11.01 15.66
N ASN A 101 14.33 11.27 15.67
CA ASN A 101 13.75 12.39 16.42
C ASN A 101 13.50 12.09 17.91
N LYS A 102 13.56 10.83 18.36
CA LYS A 102 13.29 10.46 19.78
C LYS A 102 14.55 10.32 20.65
N THR A 103 15.73 10.08 20.09
CA THR A 103 16.96 9.82 20.87
C THR A 103 17.74 11.07 21.29
N GLN A 104 17.31 12.28 20.91
CA GLN A 104 17.95 13.54 21.35
C GLN A 104 17.24 14.23 22.53
N LYS A 105 16.15 13.69 23.08
CA LYS A 105 15.43 14.31 24.22
C LYS A 105 15.59 13.60 25.58
N THR A 106 16.40 12.55 25.69
CA THR A 106 16.65 11.86 26.98
C THR A 106 18.14 11.66 27.25
N GLY A 107 18.91 12.73 27.13
CA GLY A 107 20.35 12.70 27.36
C GLY A 107 20.90 14.01 27.91
N THR A 108 20.28 14.59 28.95
CA THR A 108 20.86 15.58 29.88
C THR A 108 19.81 15.80 30.97
N LYS A 109 20.00 15.43 32.24
CA LYS A 109 20.94 15.90 33.27
C LYS A 109 21.01 14.78 34.33
N THR A 110 22.15 14.19 34.73
CA THR A 110 23.14 14.73 35.69
C THR A 110 22.66 15.90 36.56
N ASN A 111 22.09 15.56 37.72
CA ASN A 111 22.64 15.95 39.02
C ASN A 111 22.18 14.95 40.08
#